data_AF-A0A431UES9-F1
#
_entry.id   AF-A0A431UES9-F1
#
_cell.length_a   1.000
_cell.length_b   1.000
_cell.length_c   1.000
_cell.angle_alpha   90.00
_cell.angle_beta   90.00
_cell.angle_gamma   90.00
#
_symmetry.space_group_name_H-M   'P 1'
#
loop_
_entity.id
_entity.type
_entity.pdbx_description
1 polymer ?
#
loop_
_entity_poly.entity_id
_entity_poly.type
_entity_poly.pdbx_seq_one_letter_code
_entity_poly.pdbx_strand_id
1 'polypeptide(L)'
;MKKYLVASLATGALLLPTVDNASAATSEMDLGKEYDFKLTDGDGNNKNYHEFTLDQAGTVTIKGETEFRNTWLTILDSDGNEVGTLSEDGSEESPGKINAFFHLQADTYTIEVSSGYSGDYSLELNNSPANSSDMEPNNGTAEAQELSFGTRTKGFIARNDLVDYYVIKLEKAGRVDLKVEGYMKGRTNAEVLDSNNEALWWNYETSSAENPAQLNKSLYLEAGTYYIAINKSASDSYTGEYFVTANYTKATETYAEPNNGTAQAQPIEFGEVVNGFIAQNDETDYYSFKVTKPTDITLTVNGYLTDRTYAELLDSNYEAIWWNYDSSSPTNPTTLSTTETLEPGTYYFVVKGNGYYGEYNLNVTGEGITTFKDYQPQYWANAFSWGAKNNIINGDRTTNRLNPNKNITESQWLAMLLRYAYDAKDSNGANWYDSYYSLAKQKGISVANAPKESLRRGAVAKMLMKVYTGQNVSEQEAVQWLYDNEITTGVEPSKGKTYDNFNPNGTITRAHAITFMYRLFEKGITPQK
;
A
#
# COMPACT_ATOMS: atom_id res chain seq x y z
N MET A 1 -39.62 -16.36 33.84
CA MET A 1 -39.14 -17.76 33.84
C MET A 1 -37.84 -17.80 33.06
N LYS A 2 -36.69 -18.27 33.50
CA LYS A 2 -36.17 -18.81 34.76
C LYS A 2 -34.66 -18.51 34.73
N LYS A 3 -34.09 -18.01 35.83
CA LYS A 3 -32.64 -18.01 36.07
C LYS A 3 -32.20 -19.44 36.35
N TYR A 4 -31.04 -19.87 35.86
CA TYR A 4 -30.37 -21.06 36.36
C TYR A 4 -28.90 -20.74 36.70
N LEU A 5 -28.57 -21.09 37.95
CA LEU A 5 -27.24 -21.11 38.56
C LEU A 5 -26.32 -22.05 37.80
N VAL A 6 -25.04 -21.66 37.68
CA VAL A 6 -23.94 -22.56 37.37
C VAL A 6 -23.45 -23.16 38.70
N ALA A 7 -23.58 -24.47 38.84
CA ALA A 7 -22.96 -25.26 39.90
C ALA A 7 -21.64 -25.83 39.37
N SER A 8 -20.55 -25.67 40.13
CA SER A 8 -19.28 -26.33 39.81
C SER A 8 -19.39 -27.82 40.14
N LEU A 9 -18.91 -28.64 39.22
CA LEU A 9 -18.75 -30.08 39.39
C LEU A 9 -17.26 -30.35 39.24
N ALA A 10 -16.63 -30.63 40.38
CA ALA A 10 -15.30 -31.22 40.44
C ALA A 10 -15.39 -32.66 39.93
N THR A 11 -14.60 -32.99 38.90
CA THR A 11 -14.44 -34.37 38.43
C THR A 11 -12.96 -34.74 38.46
N GLY A 12 -12.72 -35.85 39.16
CA GLY A 12 -11.45 -36.45 39.58
C GLY A 12 -10.30 -36.43 38.59
N ALA A 13 -9.13 -36.07 39.12
CA ALA A 13 -7.84 -36.42 38.55
C ALA A 13 -7.65 -37.94 38.65
N LEU A 14 -7.33 -38.58 37.51
CA LEU A 14 -6.74 -39.90 37.50
C LEU A 14 -5.34 -39.81 38.14
N LEU A 15 -5.14 -40.56 39.23
CA LEU A 15 -3.83 -40.82 39.80
C LEU A 15 -3.04 -41.72 38.83
N LEU A 16 -1.99 -41.15 38.23
CA LEU A 16 -0.85 -41.92 37.72
C LEU A 16 0.14 -42.14 38.87
N PRO A 17 0.90 -43.26 38.87
CA PRO A 17 1.72 -43.65 40.02
C PRO A 17 2.84 -42.64 40.24
N THR A 18 2.90 -42.12 41.46
CA THR A 18 4.01 -41.35 42.01
C THR A 18 5.26 -42.23 42.05
N VAL A 19 6.24 -41.92 41.21
CA VAL A 19 7.63 -42.27 41.48
C VAL A 19 8.17 -41.14 42.35
N ASP A 20 8.42 -41.43 43.62
CA ASP A 20 9.15 -40.55 44.53
C ASP A 20 10.54 -40.26 43.93
N ASN A 21 10.70 -39.09 43.32
CA ASN A 21 11.99 -38.42 43.21
C ASN A 21 11.88 -37.16 44.06
N ALA A 22 12.78 -37.01 45.04
CA ALA A 22 12.89 -35.82 45.88
C ALA A 22 12.80 -34.55 45.02
N SER A 23 11.91 -33.61 45.37
CA SER A 23 11.80 -32.36 44.62
C SER A 23 13.13 -31.61 44.76
N ALA A 24 13.91 -31.54 43.68
CA ALA A 24 15.07 -30.67 43.61
C ALA A 24 14.61 -29.23 43.91
N ALA A 25 15.28 -28.56 44.85
CA ALA A 25 14.91 -27.20 45.24
C ALA A 25 15.25 -26.24 44.10
N THR A 26 14.24 -25.56 43.55
CA THR A 26 14.45 -24.46 42.60
C THR A 26 14.93 -23.22 43.35
N SER A 27 15.98 -22.56 42.87
CA SER A 27 16.44 -21.28 43.42
C SER A 27 16.30 -20.16 42.39
N GLU A 28 15.77 -19.01 42.80
CA GLU A 28 15.67 -17.82 41.95
C GLU A 28 17.03 -17.10 41.86
N MET A 29 17.40 -16.68 40.65
CA MET A 29 18.64 -15.97 40.34
C MET A 29 18.34 -14.59 39.76
N ASP A 30 18.86 -13.56 40.44
CA ASP A 30 18.88 -12.20 39.89
C ASP A 30 19.99 -12.02 38.84
N LEU A 31 19.67 -11.34 37.74
CA LEU A 31 20.66 -10.91 36.74
C LEU A 31 21.72 -9.97 37.37
N GLY A 32 22.97 -10.13 36.94
CA GLY A 32 24.13 -9.35 37.37
C GLY A 32 24.73 -9.76 38.72
N LYS A 33 24.25 -10.86 39.32
CA LYS A 33 24.81 -11.44 40.54
C LYS A 33 25.40 -12.82 40.26
N GLU A 34 26.49 -13.12 40.95
CA GLU A 34 27.11 -14.44 40.97
C GLU A 34 26.57 -15.24 42.17
N TYR A 35 26.31 -16.51 41.94
CA TYR A 35 25.84 -17.46 42.94
C TYR A 35 26.71 -18.71 42.92
N ASP A 36 27.09 -19.17 44.11
CA ASP A 36 27.79 -20.43 44.32
C ASP A 36 26.79 -21.51 44.73
N PHE A 37 26.89 -22.67 44.09
CA PHE A 37 26.02 -23.81 44.27
C PHE A 37 26.83 -25.08 44.47
N LYS A 38 26.14 -26.12 44.92
CA LYS A 38 26.69 -27.46 45.10
C LYS A 38 25.75 -28.49 44.49
N LEU A 39 26.29 -29.38 43.68
CA LEU A 39 25.60 -30.56 43.18
C LEU A 39 26.04 -31.77 44.02
N THR A 40 25.13 -32.41 44.74
CA THR A 40 25.43 -33.56 45.62
C THR A 40 24.76 -34.85 45.15
N ASP A 41 25.50 -35.95 45.21
CA ASP A 41 25.05 -37.30 44.85
C ASP A 41 23.93 -37.81 45.77
N GLY A 42 22.76 -38.06 45.16
CA GLY A 42 21.62 -38.68 45.81
C GLY A 42 21.34 -40.08 45.28
N ASP A 43 21.13 -40.22 43.95
CA ASP A 43 20.65 -41.46 43.32
C ASP A 43 20.89 -41.50 41.78
N GLY A 44 22.03 -40.97 41.29
CA GLY A 44 22.50 -41.26 39.92
C GLY A 44 21.91 -40.46 38.74
N ASN A 45 21.26 -39.32 38.99
CA ASN A 45 20.95 -38.27 38.00
C ASN A 45 20.81 -36.92 38.72
N ASN A 46 21.93 -36.33 39.13
CA ASN A 46 21.91 -35.12 39.95
C ASN A 46 21.54 -33.92 39.08
N LYS A 47 20.47 -33.23 39.46
CA LYS A 47 19.97 -32.03 38.79
C LYS A 47 19.67 -30.94 39.79
N ASN A 48 20.16 -29.73 39.52
CA ASN A 48 19.74 -28.51 40.20
C ASN A 48 18.98 -27.63 39.19
N TYR A 49 18.01 -26.86 39.68
CA TYR A 49 17.18 -25.99 38.86
C TYR A 49 17.28 -24.56 39.37
N HIS A 50 17.56 -23.62 38.47
CA HIS A 50 17.68 -22.21 38.82
C HIS A 50 16.82 -21.34 37.91
N GLU A 51 15.89 -20.59 38.47
CA GLU A 51 14.97 -19.76 37.70
C GLU A 51 15.53 -18.33 37.54
N PHE A 52 15.34 -17.72 36.37
CA PHE A 52 15.61 -16.30 36.15
C PHE A 52 14.58 -15.70 35.20
N THR A 53 14.29 -14.41 35.34
CA THR A 53 13.31 -13.70 34.50
C THR A 53 13.98 -12.67 33.60
N LEU A 54 13.54 -12.57 32.35
CA LEU A 54 13.91 -11.52 31.41
C LEU A 54 12.72 -10.59 31.14
N ASP A 55 12.82 -9.34 31.60
CA ASP A 55 11.80 -8.32 31.31
C ASP A 55 11.82 -7.85 29.83
N GLN A 56 12.95 -8.05 29.15
CA GLN A 56 13.16 -7.68 27.76
C GLN A 56 14.01 -8.74 27.06
N ALA A 57 13.66 -9.03 25.81
CA ALA A 57 14.46 -9.86 24.93
C ALA A 57 15.89 -9.34 24.82
N GLY A 58 16.85 -10.25 24.67
CA GLY A 58 18.25 -9.86 24.60
C GLY A 58 19.23 -11.02 24.57
N THR A 59 20.50 -10.67 24.69
CA THR A 59 21.60 -11.62 24.79
C THR A 59 21.88 -11.91 26.25
N VAL A 60 21.48 -13.10 26.71
CA VAL A 60 21.84 -13.62 28.02
C VAL A 60 23.20 -14.27 27.95
N THR A 61 24.16 -13.74 28.72
CA THR A 61 25.48 -14.32 28.92
C THR A 61 25.49 -15.10 30.22
N ILE A 62 25.93 -16.36 30.16
CA ILE A 62 26.12 -17.24 31.31
C ILE A 62 27.62 -17.40 31.54
N LYS A 63 28.09 -17.00 32.72
CA LYS A 63 29.46 -17.18 33.17
C LYS A 63 29.48 -17.99 34.45
N GLY A 64 30.60 -18.65 34.71
CA GLY A 64 30.80 -19.35 35.96
C GLY A 64 31.91 -20.39 35.85
N GLU A 65 32.06 -21.16 36.90
CA GLU A 65 33.01 -22.26 36.93
C GLU A 65 32.34 -23.55 37.42
N THR A 66 32.80 -24.70 36.96
CA THR A 66 32.38 -26.02 37.46
C THR A 66 33.60 -26.82 37.91
N GLU A 67 33.53 -27.43 39.08
CA GLU A 67 34.62 -28.27 39.63
C GLU A 67 34.44 -29.75 39.28
N PHE A 68 33.59 -30.09 38.32
CA PHE A 68 33.32 -31.47 37.96
C PHE A 68 33.06 -31.69 36.46
N ARG A 69 33.25 -32.93 36.02
CA ARG A 69 33.15 -33.35 34.62
C ARG A 69 31.70 -33.54 34.19
N ASN A 70 31.47 -33.58 32.88
CA ASN A 70 30.18 -33.81 32.25
C ASN A 70 29.09 -32.89 32.82
N THR A 71 29.40 -31.60 33.02
CA THR A 71 28.42 -30.62 33.48
C THR A 71 27.59 -30.19 32.29
N TRP A 72 26.30 -30.47 32.31
CA TRP A 72 25.33 -30.01 31.32
C TRP A 72 24.52 -28.86 31.92
N LEU A 73 24.43 -27.75 31.19
CA LEU A 73 23.52 -26.66 31.50
C LEU A 73 22.49 -26.55 30.37
N THR A 74 21.23 -26.79 30.71
CA THR A 74 20.10 -26.74 29.79
C THR A 74 19.17 -25.61 30.21
N ILE A 75 18.89 -24.71 29.28
CA ILE A 75 17.92 -23.62 29.46
C ILE A 75 16.56 -24.14 29.01
N LEU A 76 15.60 -24.07 29.93
CA LEU A 76 14.20 -24.40 29.71
C LEU A 76 13.37 -23.11 29.69
N ASP A 77 12.41 -23.01 28.78
CA ASP A 77 11.39 -21.95 28.80
C ASP A 77 10.37 -22.15 29.93
N SER A 78 9.42 -21.24 30.06
CA SER A 78 8.37 -21.27 31.09
C SER A 78 7.43 -22.48 30.98
N ASP A 79 7.34 -23.10 29.81
CA ASP A 79 6.59 -24.33 29.55
C ASP A 79 7.43 -25.60 29.82
N GLY A 80 8.72 -25.45 30.11
CA GLY A 80 9.68 -26.53 30.37
C GLY A 80 10.30 -27.13 29.12
N ASN A 81 10.18 -26.49 27.95
CA ASN A 81 10.83 -26.94 26.72
C ASN A 81 12.29 -26.48 26.68
N GLU A 82 13.17 -27.31 26.13
CA GLU A 82 14.58 -26.96 25.93
C GLU A 82 14.76 -25.87 24.86
N VAL A 83 15.37 -24.76 25.25
CA VAL A 83 15.74 -23.64 24.36
C VAL A 83 17.21 -23.73 23.92
N GLY A 84 18.05 -24.35 24.75
CA GLY A 84 19.43 -24.64 24.40
C GLY A 84 20.22 -25.26 25.52
N THR A 85 21.27 -25.98 25.14
CA THR A 85 22.14 -26.70 26.06
C THR A 85 23.61 -26.39 25.75
N LEU A 86 24.43 -26.36 26.81
CA LEU A 86 25.89 -26.38 26.72
C LEU A 86 26.45 -27.45 27.67
N SER A 87 27.66 -27.90 27.36
CA SER A 87 28.41 -28.82 28.22
C SER A 87 29.78 -28.27 28.53
N GLU A 88 30.24 -28.43 29.77
CA GLU A 88 31.58 -28.03 30.21
C GLU A 88 32.19 -29.09 31.13
N ASP A 89 33.52 -29.20 31.09
CA ASP A 89 34.28 -30.16 31.89
C ASP A 89 35.20 -29.45 32.88
N GLY A 90 35.11 -29.83 34.15
CA GLY A 90 35.95 -29.29 35.21
C GLY A 90 36.47 -30.32 36.21
N SER A 91 37.24 -29.83 37.16
CA SER A 91 37.73 -30.55 38.34
C SER A 91 38.06 -29.57 39.45
N GLU A 92 38.09 -30.00 40.71
CA GLU A 92 38.53 -29.15 41.84
C GLU A 92 39.93 -28.53 41.62
N GLU A 93 40.86 -29.26 40.98
CA GLU A 93 42.22 -28.77 40.72
C GLU A 93 42.30 -27.82 39.51
N SER A 94 41.31 -27.85 38.63
CA SER A 94 41.23 -27.05 37.40
C SER A 94 39.76 -26.88 37.03
N PRO A 95 39.07 -25.87 37.59
CA PRO A 95 37.67 -25.63 37.29
C PRO A 95 37.44 -25.35 35.79
N GLY A 96 36.38 -25.96 35.25
CA GLY A 96 35.91 -25.73 33.88
C GLY A 96 35.25 -24.36 33.78
N LYS A 97 35.48 -23.63 32.70
CA LYS A 97 35.00 -22.25 32.56
C LYS A 97 33.73 -22.19 31.73
N ILE A 98 32.61 -21.94 32.39
CA ILE A 98 31.34 -21.70 31.72
C ILE A 98 31.40 -20.29 31.14
N ASN A 99 31.27 -20.19 29.81
CA ASN A 99 31.12 -18.92 29.11
C ASN A 99 30.34 -19.12 27.83
N ALA A 100 29.04 -18.82 27.87
CA ALA A 100 28.16 -18.96 26.73
C ALA A 100 27.18 -17.79 26.66
N PHE A 101 26.53 -17.66 25.50
CA PHE A 101 25.43 -16.72 25.34
C PHE A 101 24.26 -17.34 24.57
N PHE A 102 23.07 -16.85 24.89
CA PHE A 102 21.81 -17.23 24.25
C PHE A 102 21.01 -15.97 23.93
N HIS A 103 20.47 -15.90 22.72
CA HIS A 103 19.45 -14.91 22.36
C HIS A 103 18.10 -15.46 22.81
N LEU A 104 17.45 -14.79 23.76
CA LEU A 104 16.23 -15.24 24.43
C LEU A 104 15.17 -14.13 24.37
N GLN A 105 13.91 -14.49 24.15
CA GLN A 105 12.78 -13.56 24.28
C GLN A 105 12.53 -13.21 25.76
N ALA A 106 11.72 -12.18 26.01
CA ALA A 106 11.24 -11.88 27.37
C ALA A 106 10.36 -13.03 27.88
N ASP A 107 10.84 -13.73 28.90
CA ASP A 107 10.12 -14.83 29.57
C ASP A 107 10.80 -15.16 30.92
N THR A 108 10.20 -16.07 31.67
CA THR A 108 10.83 -16.77 32.79
C THR A 108 11.48 -18.06 32.28
N TYR A 109 12.75 -18.28 32.64
CA TYR A 109 13.54 -19.43 32.22
C TYR A 109 14.05 -20.20 33.41
N THR A 110 14.28 -21.50 33.23
CA THR A 110 14.96 -22.35 34.20
C THR A 110 16.28 -22.88 33.62
N ILE A 111 17.38 -22.74 34.35
CA ILE A 111 18.64 -23.42 34.07
C ILE A 111 18.63 -24.74 34.84
N GLU A 112 18.53 -25.85 34.13
CA GLU A 112 18.81 -27.18 34.64
C GLU A 112 20.33 -27.43 34.56
N VAL A 113 20.99 -27.59 35.71
CA VAL A 113 22.39 -28.02 35.81
C VAL A 113 22.41 -29.49 36.18
N SER A 114 23.02 -30.33 35.34
CA SER A 114 23.09 -31.76 35.59
C SER A 114 24.48 -32.35 35.37
N SER A 115 24.82 -33.36 36.18
CA SER A 115 26.04 -34.16 36.01
C SER A 115 25.90 -35.51 36.71
N GLY A 116 26.67 -36.48 36.24
CA GLY A 116 26.89 -37.75 36.95
C GLY A 116 27.87 -37.66 38.13
N TYR A 117 28.41 -36.48 38.39
CA TYR A 117 29.39 -36.21 39.45
C TYR A 117 28.84 -35.19 40.46
N SER A 118 29.52 -35.07 41.59
CA SER A 118 29.27 -34.04 42.59
C SER A 118 30.41 -33.03 42.61
N GLY A 119 30.10 -31.81 43.00
CA GLY A 119 31.08 -30.75 43.20
C GLY A 119 30.41 -29.38 43.28
N ASP A 120 31.23 -28.36 43.45
CA ASP A 120 30.76 -26.98 43.50
C ASP A 120 30.78 -26.37 42.10
N TYR A 121 29.86 -25.44 41.86
CA TYR A 121 29.80 -24.66 40.63
C TYR A 121 29.25 -23.26 40.92
N SER A 122 29.68 -22.28 40.13
CA SER A 122 29.16 -20.92 40.20
C SER A 122 28.43 -20.54 38.92
N LEU A 123 27.45 -19.65 39.03
CA LEU A 123 26.77 -19.05 37.88
C LEU A 123 26.53 -17.55 38.08
N GLU A 124 26.84 -16.77 37.05
CA GLU A 124 26.52 -15.36 36.90
C GLU A 124 25.79 -15.17 35.56
N LEU A 125 24.58 -14.61 35.63
CA LEU A 125 23.75 -14.35 34.46
C LEU A 125 23.68 -12.85 34.19
N ASN A 126 23.94 -12.44 32.96
CA ASN A 126 23.82 -11.03 32.55
C ASN A 126 22.97 -10.94 31.28
N ASN A 127 22.02 -10.00 31.23
CA ASN A 127 21.28 -9.69 30.00
C ASN A 127 21.80 -8.39 29.36
N SER A 128 22.06 -8.43 28.07
CA SER A 128 22.18 -7.25 27.21
C SER A 128 20.91 -7.11 26.38
N PRO A 129 19.96 -6.21 26.76
CA PRO A 129 18.69 -6.08 26.06
C PRO A 129 18.87 -5.73 24.58
N ALA A 130 18.09 -6.39 23.72
CA ALA A 130 18.09 -6.14 22.28
C ALA A 130 17.53 -4.74 21.95
N ASN A 131 16.73 -4.14 22.84
CA ASN A 131 16.03 -2.88 22.60
C ASN A 131 15.29 -2.90 21.25
N SER A 132 14.66 -4.03 20.95
CA SER A 132 13.89 -4.21 19.73
C SER A 132 12.57 -3.45 19.82
N SER A 133 12.01 -3.15 18.65
CA SER A 133 10.73 -2.45 18.48
C SER A 133 9.63 -3.38 17.97
N ASP A 134 9.97 -4.65 17.75
CA ASP A 134 9.01 -5.71 17.54
C ASP A 134 8.21 -5.98 18.82
N MET A 135 6.96 -6.42 18.65
CA MET A 135 6.07 -6.77 19.76
C MET A 135 5.69 -8.24 19.66
N GLU A 136 6.13 -9.02 20.64
CA GLU A 136 5.85 -10.45 20.73
C GLU A 136 4.55 -10.74 21.51
N PRO A 137 3.81 -11.82 21.20
CA PRO A 137 4.04 -12.73 20.08
C PRO A 137 3.61 -12.11 18.74
N ASN A 138 4.39 -12.33 17.69
CA ASN A 138 4.04 -11.98 16.30
C ASN A 138 4.32 -13.16 15.33
N ASN A 139 4.19 -14.39 15.83
CA ASN A 139 4.65 -15.62 15.18
C ASN A 139 3.72 -16.13 14.06
N GLY A 140 2.72 -15.34 13.66
CA GLY A 140 1.80 -15.66 12.57
C GLY A 140 1.06 -14.42 12.06
N THR A 141 0.41 -14.55 10.90
CA THR A 141 -0.28 -13.42 10.25
C THR A 141 -1.45 -12.86 11.07
N ALA A 142 -2.05 -13.66 11.96
CA ALA A 142 -3.09 -13.20 12.89
C ALA A 142 -2.56 -12.28 14.01
N GLU A 143 -1.28 -12.43 14.35
CA GLU A 143 -0.58 -11.72 15.42
C GLU A 143 0.39 -10.66 14.86
N ALA A 144 0.42 -10.50 13.54
CA ALA A 144 1.39 -9.67 12.85
C ALA A 144 1.36 -8.21 13.33
N GLN A 145 2.54 -7.66 13.56
CA GLN A 145 2.69 -6.28 13.98
C GLN A 145 2.56 -5.30 12.82
N GLU A 146 1.83 -4.21 13.01
CA GLU A 146 1.73 -3.18 11.98
C GLU A 146 3.08 -2.50 11.71
N LEU A 147 3.51 -2.52 10.44
CA LEU A 147 4.73 -1.84 10.01
C LEU A 147 4.39 -0.49 9.38
N SER A 148 4.78 0.59 10.06
CA SER A 148 4.60 1.94 9.55
C SER A 148 5.55 2.25 8.39
N PHE A 149 5.00 2.72 7.26
CA PHE A 149 5.82 3.09 6.10
C PHE A 149 6.86 4.17 6.41
N GLY A 150 8.04 4.04 5.83
CA GLY A 150 9.18 4.95 6.02
C GLY A 150 9.90 4.81 7.36
N THR A 151 9.41 3.93 8.26
CA THR A 151 10.04 3.68 9.55
C THR A 151 11.01 2.51 9.45
N ARG A 152 12.20 2.69 10.03
CA ARG A 152 13.20 1.62 10.18
C ARG A 152 12.98 0.91 11.50
N THR A 153 12.25 -0.19 11.46
CA THR A 153 11.91 -1.01 12.63
C THR A 153 13.05 -1.99 12.91
N LYS A 154 13.46 -2.07 14.18
CA LYS A 154 14.43 -3.06 14.67
C LYS A 154 13.65 -4.25 15.23
N GLY A 155 13.99 -5.46 14.80
CA GLY A 155 13.49 -6.70 15.41
C GLY A 155 14.61 -7.62 15.87
N PHE A 156 14.25 -8.68 16.57
CA PHE A 156 15.19 -9.60 17.20
C PHE A 156 14.64 -11.03 17.25
N ILE A 157 15.21 -11.90 16.40
CA ILE A 157 14.88 -13.33 16.42
C ILE A 157 15.71 -14.04 17.49
N ALA A 158 15.04 -14.53 18.53
CA ALA A 158 15.64 -15.32 19.60
C ALA A 158 15.68 -16.82 19.27
N ARG A 159 16.16 -17.67 20.18
CA ARG A 159 16.20 -19.14 19.98
C ARG A 159 14.82 -19.77 19.98
N ASN A 160 13.96 -19.33 20.89
CA ASN A 160 12.57 -19.76 21.06
C ASN A 160 11.57 -19.03 20.16
N ASP A 161 12.06 -18.16 19.27
CA ASP A 161 11.26 -17.46 18.27
C ASP A 161 11.80 -17.81 16.88
N LEU A 162 10.91 -18.18 15.96
CA LEU A 162 11.27 -18.66 14.62
C LEU A 162 11.06 -17.59 13.55
N VAL A 163 10.10 -16.69 13.76
CA VAL A 163 9.58 -15.81 12.73
C VAL A 163 8.84 -14.62 13.33
N ASP A 164 9.21 -13.45 12.86
CA ASP A 164 8.46 -12.23 13.09
C ASP A 164 7.58 -11.92 11.87
N TYR A 165 6.27 -11.77 12.08
CA TYR A 165 5.36 -11.25 11.06
C TYR A 165 5.04 -9.77 11.28
N TYR A 166 5.14 -9.02 10.19
CA TYR A 166 4.66 -7.66 10.08
C TYR A 166 3.49 -7.58 9.09
N VAL A 167 2.62 -6.58 9.24
CA VAL A 167 1.52 -6.30 8.32
C VAL A 167 1.60 -4.88 7.78
N ILE A 168 1.38 -4.73 6.47
CA ILE A 168 1.21 -3.43 5.79
C ILE A 168 -0.15 -3.41 5.09
N LYS A 169 -0.75 -2.21 5.02
CA LYS A 169 -2.06 -1.99 4.37
C LYS A 169 -1.92 -0.93 3.28
N LEU A 170 -2.33 -1.28 2.08
CA LEU A 170 -2.30 -0.44 0.89
C LEU A 170 -3.73 0.03 0.61
N GLU A 171 -3.97 1.33 0.74
CA GLU A 171 -5.27 1.96 0.45
C GLU A 171 -5.55 2.07 -1.06
N LYS A 172 -4.51 1.94 -1.89
CA LYS A 172 -4.55 1.98 -3.36
C LYS A 172 -3.47 1.05 -3.92
N ALA A 173 -3.56 0.70 -5.19
CA ALA A 173 -2.44 0.04 -5.85
C ALA A 173 -1.16 0.90 -5.75
N GLY A 174 0.00 0.27 -5.83
CA GLY A 174 1.27 0.98 -5.87
C GLY A 174 2.51 0.13 -5.64
N ARG A 175 3.64 0.81 -5.57
CA ARG A 175 4.96 0.18 -5.39
C ARG A 175 5.35 0.18 -3.91
N VAL A 176 5.69 -0.99 -3.39
CA VAL A 176 6.29 -1.19 -2.07
C VAL A 176 7.77 -1.51 -2.24
N ASP A 177 8.63 -0.62 -1.75
CA ASP A 177 10.08 -0.83 -1.69
C ASP A 177 10.43 -1.37 -0.30
N LEU A 178 10.62 -2.70 -0.21
CA LEU A 178 11.03 -3.43 0.99
C LEU A 178 12.56 -3.49 1.09
N LYS A 179 13.07 -3.21 2.29
CA LYS A 179 14.47 -3.37 2.66
C LYS A 179 14.58 -4.10 3.98
N VAL A 180 15.33 -5.19 3.99
CA VAL A 180 15.67 -5.98 5.18
C VAL A 180 17.19 -6.07 5.32
N GLU A 181 17.68 -5.68 6.50
CA GLU A 181 19.08 -5.77 6.91
C GLU A 181 19.18 -6.77 8.06
N GLY A 182 19.69 -7.97 7.81
CA GLY A 182 19.73 -9.04 8.82
C GLY A 182 21.13 -9.30 9.36
N TYR A 183 21.29 -9.30 10.69
CA TYR A 183 22.56 -9.53 11.39
C TYR A 183 22.62 -10.92 12.05
N MET A 184 21.63 -11.77 11.77
CA MET A 184 21.58 -13.14 12.26
C MET A 184 22.79 -13.94 11.75
N LYS A 185 23.40 -14.73 12.63
CA LYS A 185 24.51 -15.61 12.23
C LYS A 185 24.00 -16.67 11.23
N GLY A 186 24.75 -16.91 10.16
CA GLY A 186 24.44 -17.96 9.19
C GLY A 186 23.55 -17.47 8.05
N ARG A 187 22.30 -17.11 8.31
CA ARG A 187 21.35 -16.69 7.26
C ARG A 187 20.20 -15.85 7.81
N THR A 188 19.74 -14.90 7.00
CA THR A 188 18.47 -14.19 7.16
C THR A 188 17.56 -14.53 5.99
N ASN A 189 16.29 -14.85 6.26
CA ASN A 189 15.26 -15.02 5.23
C ASN A 189 14.22 -13.93 5.37
N ALA A 190 13.65 -13.50 4.24
CA ALA A 190 12.52 -12.59 4.20
C ALA A 190 11.50 -13.05 3.15
N GLU A 191 10.23 -12.88 3.46
CA GLU A 191 9.10 -13.25 2.61
C GLU A 191 8.02 -12.17 2.66
N VAL A 192 7.31 -11.99 1.55
CA VAL A 192 6.10 -11.17 1.46
C VAL A 192 4.95 -12.06 1.02
N LEU A 193 3.87 -12.06 1.79
CA LEU A 193 2.67 -12.85 1.56
C LEU A 193 1.46 -11.95 1.31
N ASP A 194 0.52 -12.46 0.52
CA ASP A 194 -0.81 -11.87 0.36
C ASP A 194 -1.73 -12.19 1.55
N SER A 195 -3.00 -11.76 1.48
CA SER A 195 -4.00 -12.03 2.52
C SER A 195 -4.41 -13.50 2.66
N ASN A 196 -4.09 -14.34 1.68
CA ASN A 196 -4.35 -15.78 1.68
C ASN A 196 -3.14 -16.59 2.18
N ASN A 197 -2.08 -15.91 2.62
CA ASN A 197 -0.77 -16.49 2.96
C ASN A 197 -0.05 -17.12 1.74
N GLU A 198 -0.33 -16.65 0.53
CA GLU A 198 0.42 -17.04 -0.67
C GLU A 198 1.65 -16.14 -0.82
N ALA A 199 2.81 -16.75 -1.06
CA ALA A 199 4.08 -16.05 -1.20
C ALA A 199 4.14 -15.28 -2.52
N LEU A 200 4.23 -13.96 -2.44
CA LEU A 200 4.45 -13.06 -3.58
C LEU A 200 5.94 -12.88 -3.89
N TRP A 201 6.77 -12.99 -2.86
CA TRP A 201 8.22 -12.95 -2.95
C TRP A 201 8.84 -13.59 -1.72
N TRP A 202 9.93 -14.33 -1.91
CA TRP A 202 10.78 -14.80 -0.83
C TRP A 202 12.22 -14.82 -1.29
N ASN A 203 13.15 -14.57 -0.38
CA ASN A 203 14.57 -14.74 -0.63
C ASN A 203 15.34 -14.92 0.69
N TYR A 204 16.59 -15.35 0.59
CA TYR A 204 17.50 -15.45 1.72
C TYR A 204 18.92 -15.07 1.35
N GLU A 205 19.68 -14.59 2.34
CA GLU A 205 21.09 -14.27 2.19
C GLU A 205 21.88 -14.76 3.40
N THR A 206 23.13 -15.16 3.16
CA THR A 206 24.06 -15.49 4.25
C THR A 206 24.35 -14.22 5.03
N SER A 207 24.36 -14.28 6.36
CA SER A 207 24.56 -13.12 7.22
C SER A 207 25.42 -13.41 8.45
N SER A 208 26.01 -12.36 9.00
CA SER A 208 26.65 -12.33 10.32
C SER A 208 26.54 -10.92 10.92
N ALA A 209 27.03 -10.74 12.15
CA ALA A 209 27.11 -9.43 12.78
C ALA A 209 27.99 -8.43 11.98
N GLU A 210 29.05 -8.92 11.33
CA GLU A 210 29.99 -8.11 10.53
C GLU A 210 29.56 -7.96 9.08
N ASN A 211 28.82 -8.93 8.54
CA ASN A 211 28.37 -8.95 7.15
C ASN A 211 26.85 -9.16 7.10
N PRO A 212 26.05 -8.11 7.27
CA PRO A 212 24.60 -8.24 7.30
C PRO A 212 24.03 -8.60 5.92
N ALA A 213 22.99 -9.43 5.92
CA ALA A 213 22.16 -9.69 4.74
C ALA A 213 21.54 -8.38 4.23
N GLN A 214 21.42 -8.24 2.90
CA GLN A 214 20.78 -7.09 2.25
C GLN A 214 19.70 -7.60 1.31
N LEU A 215 18.49 -7.74 1.84
CA LEU A 215 17.34 -8.27 1.14
C LEU A 215 16.45 -7.09 0.70
N ASN A 216 16.63 -6.64 -0.54
CA ASN A 216 15.91 -5.50 -1.11
C ASN A 216 14.98 -5.96 -2.22
N LYS A 217 13.72 -5.51 -2.20
CA LYS A 217 12.73 -5.85 -3.22
C LYS A 217 11.73 -4.72 -3.44
N SER A 218 11.51 -4.37 -4.70
CA SER A 218 10.34 -3.59 -5.11
C SER A 218 9.22 -4.56 -5.52
N LEU A 219 8.06 -4.43 -4.87
CA LEU A 219 6.83 -5.13 -5.19
C LEU A 219 5.83 -4.14 -5.77
N TYR A 220 5.06 -4.56 -6.75
CA TYR A 220 3.98 -3.78 -7.36
C TYR A 220 2.69 -4.49 -7.00
N LEU A 221 1.87 -3.88 -6.17
CA LEU A 221 0.79 -4.56 -5.47
C LEU A 221 -0.49 -3.75 -5.59
N GLU A 222 -1.61 -4.46 -5.75
CA GLU A 222 -2.94 -3.86 -5.65
C GLU A 222 -3.24 -3.33 -4.23
N ALA A 223 -4.35 -2.61 -4.10
CA ALA A 223 -4.88 -2.26 -2.79
C ALA A 223 -5.18 -3.54 -1.99
N GLY A 224 -4.74 -3.60 -0.73
CA GLY A 224 -4.84 -4.84 0.04
C GLY A 224 -4.06 -4.85 1.35
N THR A 225 -4.09 -6.00 2.01
CA THR A 225 -3.31 -6.29 3.22
C THR A 225 -2.25 -7.33 2.88
N TYR A 226 -1.00 -7.05 3.26
CA TYR A 226 0.14 -7.90 2.96
C TYR A 226 0.96 -8.12 4.22
N TYR A 227 1.59 -9.29 4.31
CA TYR A 227 2.41 -9.69 5.44
C TYR A 227 3.87 -9.79 5.03
N ILE A 228 4.77 -9.33 5.88
CA ILE A 228 6.23 -9.46 5.70
C ILE A 228 6.72 -10.37 6.82
N ALA A 229 7.30 -11.51 6.47
CA ALA A 229 7.86 -12.45 7.45
C ALA A 229 9.38 -12.37 7.42
N ILE A 230 10.00 -12.17 8.59
CA ILE A 230 11.45 -12.28 8.77
C ILE A 230 11.68 -13.52 9.63
N ASN A 231 12.39 -14.51 9.09
CA ASN A 231 12.59 -15.76 9.81
C ASN A 231 14.04 -16.25 9.72
N LYS A 232 14.40 -17.04 10.72
CA LYS A 232 15.63 -17.83 10.69
C LYS A 232 15.40 -19.15 9.96
N SER A 233 16.46 -19.70 9.36
CA SER A 233 16.41 -21.10 8.93
C SER A 233 16.25 -21.99 10.17
N ALA A 234 15.64 -23.17 10.03
CA ALA A 234 15.26 -24.11 11.11
C ALA A 234 16.41 -24.65 12.00
N SER A 235 17.60 -24.05 11.94
CA SER A 235 18.73 -24.29 12.83
C SER A 235 18.74 -23.25 13.95
N ASP A 236 18.75 -23.71 15.21
CA ASP A 236 18.65 -22.86 16.41
C ASP A 236 19.81 -21.86 16.59
N SER A 237 20.86 -21.95 15.77
CA SER A 237 22.04 -21.08 15.84
C SER A 237 21.90 -19.77 15.06
N TYR A 238 20.80 -19.55 14.35
CA TYR A 238 20.60 -18.41 13.44
C TYR A 238 19.72 -17.34 14.06
N THR A 239 20.17 -16.82 15.19
CA THR A 239 19.46 -15.78 15.95
C THR A 239 20.18 -14.45 15.86
N GLY A 240 19.49 -13.37 16.20
CA GLY A 240 20.06 -12.03 16.24
C GLY A 240 19.13 -10.95 15.72
N GLU A 241 19.68 -9.75 15.60
CA GLU A 241 18.94 -8.55 15.23
C GLU A 241 18.72 -8.46 13.71
N TYR A 242 17.68 -7.75 13.33
CA TYR A 242 17.49 -7.27 11.96
C TYR A 242 16.80 -5.92 11.95
N PHE A 243 16.77 -5.31 10.77
CA PHE A 243 15.98 -4.12 10.51
C PHE A 243 15.13 -4.29 9.27
N VAL A 244 13.87 -3.88 9.36
CA VAL A 244 12.92 -3.89 8.24
C VAL A 244 12.42 -2.48 7.99
N THR A 245 12.28 -2.12 6.71
CA THR A 245 11.69 -0.86 6.27
C THR A 245 10.89 -1.12 5.01
N ALA A 246 9.65 -0.62 4.98
CA ALA A 246 8.83 -0.57 3.78
C ALA A 246 8.56 0.88 3.40
N ASN A 247 8.74 1.24 2.14
CA ASN A 247 8.29 2.52 1.59
C ASN A 247 7.19 2.26 0.56
N TYR A 248 6.17 3.11 0.54
CA TYR A 248 5.01 2.93 -0.33
C TYR A 248 4.78 4.15 -1.21
N THR A 249 4.78 3.93 -2.52
CA THR A 249 4.44 4.92 -3.54
C THR A 249 3.13 4.53 -4.19
N LYS A 250 2.07 5.33 -3.95
CA LYS A 250 0.74 5.10 -4.53
C LYS A 250 0.80 5.22 -6.05
N ALA A 251 0.13 4.31 -6.74
CA ALA A 251 -0.11 4.40 -8.17
C ALA A 251 -1.05 5.55 -8.51
N THR A 252 -1.01 5.97 -9.77
CA THR A 252 -1.84 7.06 -10.32
C THR A 252 -3.01 6.58 -11.18
N GLU A 253 -3.44 5.32 -10.98
CA GLU A 253 -4.54 4.69 -11.71
C GLU A 253 -5.84 5.52 -11.70
N THR A 254 -6.52 5.52 -12.85
CA THR A 254 -7.74 6.32 -13.07
C THR A 254 -9.02 5.50 -12.86
N TYR A 255 -8.95 4.20 -13.10
CA TYR A 255 -10.07 3.27 -12.98
C TYR A 255 -9.87 2.34 -11.78
N ALA A 256 -10.96 1.70 -11.34
CA ALA A 256 -10.92 0.75 -10.23
C ALA A 256 -10.78 -0.68 -10.76
N GLU A 257 -10.02 -1.50 -10.03
CA GLU A 257 -9.94 -2.93 -10.22
C GLU A 257 -11.12 -3.70 -9.59
N PRO A 258 -11.46 -4.91 -10.06
CA PRO A 258 -10.82 -5.64 -11.18
C PRO A 258 -11.37 -5.22 -12.56
N ASN A 259 -10.49 -5.13 -13.55
CA ASN A 259 -10.82 -4.96 -14.96
C ASN A 259 -10.17 -6.02 -15.87
N ASN A 260 -9.97 -7.22 -15.34
CA ASN A 260 -9.11 -8.29 -15.87
C ASN A 260 -9.75 -9.13 -16.98
N GLY A 261 -10.83 -8.65 -17.59
CA GLY A 261 -11.54 -9.36 -18.64
C GLY A 261 -12.58 -8.51 -19.32
N THR A 262 -13.08 -9.00 -20.46
CA THR A 262 -14.02 -8.26 -21.31
C THR A 262 -15.37 -7.97 -20.64
N ALA A 263 -15.79 -8.80 -19.68
CA ALA A 263 -16.98 -8.56 -18.87
C ALA A 263 -16.81 -7.45 -17.83
N GLN A 264 -15.56 -7.16 -17.45
CA GLN A 264 -15.17 -6.15 -16.46
C GLN A 264 -14.50 -4.94 -17.10
N ALA A 265 -14.42 -4.91 -18.44
CA ALA A 265 -13.66 -3.90 -19.17
C ALA A 265 -14.18 -2.49 -18.89
N GLN A 266 -13.26 -1.59 -18.55
CA GLN A 266 -13.60 -0.22 -18.18
C GLN A 266 -13.90 0.62 -19.43
N PRO A 267 -15.08 1.28 -19.53
CA PRO A 267 -15.45 2.04 -20.71
C PRO A 267 -14.72 3.39 -20.76
N ILE A 268 -13.96 3.63 -21.83
CA ILE A 268 -13.18 4.85 -22.04
C ILE A 268 -13.71 5.68 -23.20
N GLU A 269 -13.49 6.99 -23.14
CA GLU A 269 -13.89 7.92 -24.21
C GLU A 269 -12.72 8.31 -25.12
N PHE A 270 -13.03 8.65 -26.38
CA PHE A 270 -12.01 9.18 -27.28
C PHE A 270 -11.40 10.47 -26.75
N GLY A 271 -10.08 10.49 -26.66
CA GLY A 271 -9.29 11.60 -26.14
C GLY A 271 -9.07 11.58 -24.62
N GLU A 272 -9.62 10.60 -23.92
CA GLU A 272 -9.31 10.36 -22.52
C GLU A 272 -7.91 9.76 -22.34
N VAL A 273 -7.10 10.35 -21.47
CA VAL A 273 -5.81 9.80 -21.05
C VAL A 273 -6.04 9.02 -19.78
N VAL A 274 -5.89 7.70 -19.89
CA VAL A 274 -6.04 6.77 -18.78
C VAL A 274 -4.66 6.45 -18.23
N ASN A 275 -4.49 6.56 -16.92
CA ASN A 275 -3.35 5.97 -16.23
C ASN A 275 -3.80 4.64 -15.63
N GLY A 276 -3.01 3.59 -15.84
CA GLY A 276 -3.25 2.28 -15.25
C GLY A 276 -1.98 1.72 -14.61
N PHE A 277 -2.13 0.61 -13.91
CA PHE A 277 -1.09 0.01 -13.09
C PHE A 277 -1.18 -1.51 -13.19
N ILE A 278 -0.09 -2.13 -13.64
CA ILE A 278 0.01 -3.59 -13.65
C ILE A 278 0.75 -4.04 -12.38
N ALA A 279 0.08 -4.84 -11.55
CA ALA A 279 0.59 -5.38 -10.30
C ALA A 279 0.99 -6.86 -10.41
N GLN A 280 1.70 -7.38 -9.41
CA GLN A 280 2.08 -8.80 -9.33
C GLN A 280 0.88 -9.72 -9.16
N ASN A 281 -0.16 -9.22 -8.51
CA ASN A 281 -1.43 -9.90 -8.30
C ASN A 281 -2.52 -9.42 -9.26
N ASP A 282 -2.16 -8.60 -10.26
CA ASP A 282 -3.05 -8.11 -11.31
C ASP A 282 -2.28 -7.81 -12.61
N GLU A 283 -2.24 -8.78 -13.52
CA GLU A 283 -1.35 -8.70 -14.69
C GLU A 283 -2.00 -8.22 -15.98
N THR A 284 -3.29 -7.88 -15.98
CA THR A 284 -3.99 -7.58 -17.23
C THR A 284 -5.16 -6.64 -17.03
N ASP A 285 -5.17 -5.59 -17.85
CA ASP A 285 -6.20 -4.57 -17.78
C ASP A 285 -6.98 -4.48 -19.09
N TYR A 286 -8.31 -4.51 -19.02
CA TYR A 286 -9.20 -4.37 -20.17
C TYR A 286 -9.95 -3.04 -20.15
N TYR A 287 -9.89 -2.34 -21.29
CA TYR A 287 -10.69 -1.16 -21.56
C TYR A 287 -11.60 -1.40 -22.76
N SER A 288 -12.76 -0.75 -22.80
CA SER A 288 -13.67 -0.82 -23.94
C SER A 288 -13.99 0.56 -24.50
N PHE A 289 -14.15 0.65 -25.82
CA PHE A 289 -14.57 1.88 -26.49
C PHE A 289 -15.49 1.56 -27.67
N LYS A 290 -16.30 2.55 -28.07
CA LYS A 290 -17.33 2.36 -29.11
C LYS A 290 -17.07 3.25 -30.32
N VAL A 291 -16.85 2.63 -31.47
CA VAL A 291 -16.76 3.31 -32.77
C VAL A 291 -18.16 3.48 -33.34
N THR A 292 -18.50 4.68 -33.81
CA THR A 292 -19.89 4.97 -34.28
C THR A 292 -20.05 5.00 -35.79
N LYS A 293 -18.94 5.09 -36.53
CA LYS A 293 -18.91 5.15 -37.99
C LYS A 293 -17.57 4.57 -38.49
N PRO A 294 -17.49 4.09 -39.74
CA PRO A 294 -16.22 3.68 -40.33
C PRO A 294 -15.20 4.82 -40.26
N THR A 295 -14.08 4.62 -39.56
CA THR A 295 -13.04 5.66 -39.39
C THR A 295 -11.72 5.04 -38.94
N ASP A 296 -10.63 5.76 -39.15
CA ASP A 296 -9.32 5.39 -38.62
C ASP A 296 -9.28 5.71 -37.12
N ILE A 297 -8.93 4.71 -36.32
CA ILE A 297 -8.75 4.80 -34.88
C ILE A 297 -7.29 4.53 -34.54
N THR A 298 -6.67 5.46 -33.82
CA THR A 298 -5.31 5.31 -33.31
C THR A 298 -5.36 4.99 -31.83
N LEU A 299 -4.70 3.90 -31.44
CA LEU A 299 -4.49 3.50 -30.06
C LEU A 299 -3.02 3.70 -29.68
N THR A 300 -2.78 4.19 -28.47
CA THR A 300 -1.43 4.42 -27.96
C THR A 300 -1.33 3.97 -26.51
N VAL A 301 -0.30 3.21 -26.16
CA VAL A 301 0.13 2.93 -24.78
C VAL A 301 1.56 3.42 -24.59
N ASN A 302 1.81 4.19 -23.54
CA ASN A 302 3.15 4.45 -23.04
C ASN A 302 3.36 3.61 -21.78
N GLY A 303 4.25 2.63 -21.85
CA GLY A 303 4.48 1.67 -20.78
C GLY A 303 5.78 1.95 -20.01
N TYR A 304 5.69 1.92 -18.68
CA TYR A 304 6.77 2.12 -17.72
C TYR A 304 7.02 0.85 -16.89
N LEU A 305 6.61 -0.31 -17.42
CA LEU A 305 6.74 -1.61 -16.76
C LEU A 305 8.20 -2.04 -16.66
N THR A 306 8.52 -2.87 -15.66
CA THR A 306 9.89 -3.26 -15.27
C THR A 306 10.79 -3.85 -16.37
N ASP A 307 10.26 -4.42 -17.45
CA ASP A 307 11.06 -4.97 -18.56
C ASP A 307 10.36 -4.92 -19.92
N ARG A 308 9.06 -5.21 -19.98
CA ARG A 308 8.30 -5.23 -21.23
C ARG A 308 6.87 -4.75 -21.00
N THR A 309 6.35 -4.06 -22.00
CA THR A 309 4.93 -3.70 -22.09
C THR A 309 4.31 -4.45 -23.26
N TYR A 310 3.14 -5.05 -23.06
CA TYR A 310 2.35 -5.72 -24.10
C TYR A 310 0.99 -5.01 -24.23
N ALA A 311 0.54 -4.77 -25.46
CA ALA A 311 -0.76 -4.19 -25.74
C ALA A 311 -1.47 -4.89 -26.90
N GLU A 312 -2.80 -4.95 -26.85
CA GLU A 312 -3.63 -5.68 -27.81
C GLU A 312 -4.97 -4.97 -28.06
N LEU A 313 -5.39 -4.89 -29.32
CA LEU A 313 -6.70 -4.45 -29.77
C LEU A 313 -7.53 -5.67 -30.16
N LEU A 314 -8.69 -5.83 -29.52
CA LEU A 314 -9.66 -6.88 -29.80
C LEU A 314 -10.92 -6.32 -30.46
N ASP A 315 -11.52 -7.12 -31.34
CA ASP A 315 -12.84 -6.85 -31.92
C ASP A 315 -14.00 -7.18 -30.95
N SER A 316 -15.24 -7.06 -31.42
CA SER A 316 -16.43 -7.36 -30.62
C SER A 316 -16.61 -8.86 -30.30
N ASN A 317 -15.92 -9.75 -31.02
CA ASN A 317 -15.89 -11.19 -30.79
C ASN A 317 -14.68 -11.63 -29.96
N TYR A 318 -13.90 -10.66 -29.45
CA TYR A 318 -12.67 -10.86 -28.69
C TYR A 318 -11.51 -11.45 -29.50
N GLU A 319 -11.57 -11.32 -30.82
CA GLU A 319 -10.47 -11.70 -31.71
C GLU A 319 -9.48 -10.54 -31.85
N ALA A 320 -8.19 -10.87 -31.81
CA ALA A 320 -7.12 -9.88 -31.92
C ALA A 320 -7.04 -9.30 -33.33
N ILE A 321 -7.24 -7.99 -33.43
CA ILE A 321 -6.99 -7.19 -34.65
C ILE A 321 -5.51 -6.84 -34.73
N TRP A 322 -4.94 -6.45 -33.59
CA TRP A 322 -3.56 -6.02 -33.48
C TRP A 322 -3.01 -6.36 -32.10
N TRP A 323 -1.72 -6.66 -32.03
CA TRP A 323 -0.99 -6.77 -30.78
C TRP A 323 0.47 -6.42 -31.02
N ASN A 324 1.14 -5.91 -29.99
CA ASN A 324 2.58 -5.66 -30.02
C ASN A 324 3.15 -5.68 -28.60
N TYR A 325 4.47 -5.83 -28.51
CA TYR A 325 5.20 -5.66 -27.28
C TYR A 325 6.57 -5.04 -27.55
N ASP A 326 7.09 -4.32 -26.56
CA ASP A 326 8.43 -3.76 -26.62
C ASP A 326 9.03 -3.64 -25.22
N SER A 327 10.36 -3.57 -25.16
CA SER A 327 11.10 -3.43 -23.91
C SER A 327 10.83 -2.06 -23.28
N SER A 328 10.55 -2.06 -21.98
CA SER A 328 10.26 -0.87 -21.18
C SER A 328 10.97 -0.95 -19.84
N SER A 329 11.13 0.21 -19.20
CA SER A 329 11.46 0.28 -17.78
C SER A 329 10.83 1.54 -17.17
N PRO A 330 10.79 1.66 -15.83
CA PRO A 330 10.31 2.88 -15.17
C PRO A 330 11.07 4.16 -15.59
N THR A 331 12.31 4.03 -16.07
CA THR A 331 13.16 5.15 -16.47
C THR A 331 13.40 5.24 -17.98
N ASN A 332 13.07 4.20 -18.73
CA ASN A 332 13.17 4.13 -20.18
C ASN A 332 11.87 3.52 -20.75
N PRO A 333 10.78 4.30 -20.82
CA PRO A 333 9.49 3.80 -21.26
C PRO A 333 9.48 3.46 -22.76
N THR A 334 8.53 2.63 -23.16
CA THR A 334 8.21 2.40 -24.59
C THR A 334 6.86 3.00 -24.95
N THR A 335 6.66 3.25 -26.24
CA THR A 335 5.39 3.65 -26.82
C THR A 335 4.96 2.62 -27.84
N LEU A 336 3.84 1.94 -27.57
CA LEU A 336 3.17 1.05 -28.51
C LEU A 336 2.02 1.82 -29.16
N SER A 337 1.90 1.75 -30.48
CA SER A 337 0.80 2.40 -31.19
C SER A 337 0.41 1.65 -32.45
N THR A 338 -0.89 1.68 -32.76
CA THR A 338 -1.43 1.25 -34.06
C THR A 338 -2.51 2.21 -34.54
N THR A 339 -2.76 2.23 -35.85
CA THR A 339 -3.91 2.90 -36.45
C THR A 339 -4.63 1.92 -37.35
N GLU A 340 -5.89 1.64 -37.02
CA GLU A 340 -6.72 0.68 -37.75
C GLU A 340 -8.00 1.36 -38.24
N THR A 341 -8.44 1.04 -39.45
CA THR A 341 -9.76 1.45 -39.94
C THR A 341 -10.82 0.51 -39.34
N LEU A 342 -11.64 1.01 -38.43
CA LEU A 342 -12.63 0.22 -37.69
C LEU A 342 -14.05 0.53 -38.15
N GLU A 343 -14.87 -0.51 -38.27
CA GLU A 343 -16.31 -0.40 -38.52
C GLU A 343 -17.06 -0.05 -37.22
N PRO A 344 -18.34 0.39 -37.29
CA PRO A 344 -19.13 0.63 -36.09
C PRO A 344 -19.22 -0.61 -35.21
N GLY A 345 -18.80 -0.49 -33.95
CA GLY A 345 -18.66 -1.63 -33.07
C GLY A 345 -18.14 -1.26 -31.68
N THR A 346 -18.09 -2.27 -30.81
CA THR A 346 -17.40 -2.18 -29.52
C THR A 346 -16.10 -2.94 -29.63
N TYR A 347 -15.02 -2.32 -29.19
CA TYR A 347 -13.67 -2.83 -29.26
C TYR A 347 -13.04 -2.79 -27.86
N TYR A 348 -12.03 -3.63 -27.65
CA TYR A 348 -11.33 -3.70 -26.38
C TYR A 348 -9.85 -3.39 -26.56
N PHE A 349 -9.31 -2.55 -25.69
CA PHE A 349 -7.88 -2.25 -25.64
C PHE A 349 -7.31 -2.85 -24.35
N VAL A 350 -6.33 -3.74 -24.50
CA VAL A 350 -5.81 -4.55 -23.40
C VAL A 350 -4.35 -4.22 -23.18
N VAL A 351 -3.96 -4.05 -21.92
CA VAL A 351 -2.55 -3.92 -21.50
C VAL A 351 -2.21 -5.13 -20.63
N LYS A 352 -1.05 -5.77 -20.88
CA LYS A 352 -0.61 -6.95 -20.12
C LYS A 352 0.81 -6.78 -19.59
N GLY A 353 1.01 -7.24 -18.36
CA GLY A 353 2.31 -7.35 -17.72
C GLY A 353 3.11 -8.57 -18.14
N ASN A 354 2.48 -9.75 -18.17
CA ASN A 354 3.14 -11.05 -18.37
C ASN A 354 4.35 -11.24 -17.44
N GLY A 355 4.16 -11.04 -16.13
CA GLY A 355 5.23 -11.08 -15.13
C GLY A 355 6.07 -9.80 -15.00
N TYR A 356 5.69 -8.71 -15.67
CA TYR A 356 6.29 -7.38 -15.54
C TYR A 356 5.26 -6.36 -15.08
N TYR A 357 5.71 -5.42 -14.26
CA TYR A 357 4.81 -4.62 -13.42
C TYR A 357 5.18 -3.15 -13.49
N GLY A 358 4.23 -2.27 -13.24
CA GLY A 358 4.45 -0.83 -13.23
C GLY A 358 3.30 -0.06 -13.86
N GLU A 359 3.53 1.25 -13.98
CA GLU A 359 2.53 2.17 -14.54
C GLU A 359 2.54 2.15 -16.07
N TYR A 360 1.39 2.50 -16.64
CA TYR A 360 1.28 2.88 -18.04
C TYR A 360 0.26 4.00 -18.19
N ASN A 361 0.30 4.68 -19.33
CA ASN A 361 -0.82 5.48 -19.77
C ASN A 361 -1.28 5.04 -21.16
N LEU A 362 -2.58 5.17 -21.42
CA LEU A 362 -3.16 4.88 -22.71
C LEU A 362 -4.12 5.96 -23.17
N ASN A 363 -4.33 6.02 -24.47
CA ASN A 363 -5.27 6.93 -25.10
C ASN A 363 -5.77 6.34 -26.43
N VAL A 364 -7.03 6.63 -26.76
CA VAL A 364 -7.65 6.28 -28.03
C VAL A 364 -8.10 7.56 -28.75
N THR A 365 -7.76 7.70 -30.03
CA THR A 365 -8.10 8.84 -30.88
C THR A 365 -8.63 8.40 -32.24
N GLY A 366 -9.19 9.33 -33.01
CA GLY A 366 -9.80 9.07 -34.33
C GLY A 366 -11.29 9.43 -34.41
N GLU A 367 -11.95 9.57 -33.26
CA GLU A 367 -13.36 10.00 -33.15
C GLU A 367 -13.58 11.05 -32.04
N GLY A 368 -14.82 11.51 -31.88
CA GLY A 368 -15.21 12.41 -30.79
C GLY A 368 -14.46 13.75 -30.81
N ILE A 369 -13.92 14.14 -29.65
CA ILE A 369 -13.17 15.41 -29.52
C ILE A 369 -11.81 15.38 -30.23
N THR A 370 -11.30 14.20 -30.56
CA THR A 370 -9.95 14.05 -31.11
C THR A 370 -9.87 14.42 -32.58
N THR A 371 -11.02 14.56 -33.27
CA THR A 371 -11.10 14.98 -34.68
C THR A 371 -11.00 16.50 -34.87
N PHE A 372 -10.99 17.27 -33.79
CA PHE A 372 -10.84 18.72 -33.84
C PHE A 372 -9.36 19.08 -34.07
N LYS A 373 -9.11 20.09 -34.93
CA LYS A 373 -7.76 20.42 -35.41
C LYS A 373 -6.78 20.86 -34.32
N ASP A 374 -7.29 21.30 -33.19
CA ASP A 374 -6.53 21.79 -32.04
C ASP A 374 -6.64 20.86 -30.83
N TYR A 375 -7.16 19.64 -31.00
CA TYR A 375 -7.03 18.60 -29.99
C TYR A 375 -5.58 18.13 -29.91
N GLN A 376 -5.04 18.15 -28.69
CA GLN A 376 -3.76 17.56 -28.30
C GLN A 376 -3.91 17.13 -26.83
N PRO A 377 -3.44 15.94 -26.43
CA PRO A 377 -3.48 15.52 -25.02
C PRO A 377 -2.76 16.54 -24.13
N GLN A 378 -3.48 17.11 -23.18
CA GLN A 378 -3.00 18.09 -22.19
C GLN A 378 -3.78 17.89 -20.89
N TYR A 379 -3.49 18.70 -19.85
CA TYR A 379 -4.18 18.63 -18.55
C TYR A 379 -5.72 18.69 -18.62
N TRP A 380 -6.28 19.22 -19.71
CA TRP A 380 -7.72 19.38 -19.92
C TRP A 380 -8.34 18.26 -20.77
N ALA A 381 -7.55 17.32 -21.31
CA ALA A 381 -8.04 16.30 -22.24
C ALA A 381 -9.22 15.51 -21.65
N ASN A 382 -9.06 14.94 -20.45
CA ASN A 382 -10.10 14.18 -19.76
C ASN A 382 -11.35 15.03 -19.49
N ALA A 383 -11.17 16.29 -19.06
CA ALA A 383 -12.28 17.21 -18.84
C ALA A 383 -13.06 17.52 -20.14
N PHE A 384 -12.37 17.60 -21.28
CA PHE A 384 -13.03 17.76 -22.58
C PHE A 384 -13.72 16.49 -23.06
N SER A 385 -13.12 15.32 -22.88
CA SER A 385 -13.73 14.02 -23.23
C SER A 385 -15.01 13.82 -22.43
N TRP A 386 -14.93 14.01 -21.11
CA TRP A 386 -16.08 14.02 -20.21
C TRP A 386 -17.12 15.06 -20.61
N GLY A 387 -16.67 16.28 -20.93
CA GLY A 387 -17.54 17.35 -21.38
C GLY A 387 -18.28 17.04 -22.68
N ALA A 388 -17.66 16.33 -23.62
CA ALA A 388 -18.30 15.92 -24.87
C ALA A 388 -19.28 14.76 -24.64
N LYS A 389 -18.89 13.73 -23.88
CA LYS A 389 -19.76 12.61 -23.46
C LYS A 389 -21.07 13.12 -22.84
N ASN A 390 -20.97 14.14 -21.99
CA ASN A 390 -22.10 14.73 -21.27
C ASN A 390 -22.78 15.89 -22.03
N ASN A 391 -22.49 16.09 -23.32
CA ASN A 391 -23.08 17.16 -24.15
C ASN A 391 -22.87 18.58 -23.57
N ILE A 392 -21.80 18.80 -22.83
CA ILE A 392 -21.36 20.11 -22.30
C ILE A 392 -20.54 20.84 -23.36
N ILE A 393 -19.68 20.10 -24.07
CA ILE A 393 -18.75 20.61 -25.08
C ILE A 393 -19.08 20.00 -26.44
N ASN A 394 -19.41 20.86 -27.40
CA ASN A 394 -19.69 20.46 -28.79
C ASN A 394 -18.64 20.94 -29.80
N GLY A 395 -17.64 21.71 -29.33
CA GLY A 395 -16.66 22.39 -30.17
C GLY A 395 -17.28 23.44 -31.12
N ASP A 396 -16.43 24.18 -31.82
CA ASP A 396 -16.82 25.03 -32.94
C ASP A 396 -16.75 24.21 -34.23
N ARG A 397 -17.91 23.81 -34.73
CA ARG A 397 -18.04 23.00 -35.94
C ARG A 397 -17.72 23.76 -37.22
N THR A 398 -17.79 25.09 -37.20
CA THR A 398 -17.47 25.94 -38.37
C THR A 398 -15.97 25.98 -38.60
N THR A 399 -15.21 26.18 -37.53
CA THR A 399 -13.73 26.25 -37.61
C THR A 399 -13.05 24.90 -37.36
N ASN A 400 -13.82 23.87 -37.00
CA ASN A 400 -13.37 22.56 -36.52
C ASN A 400 -12.34 22.69 -35.38
N ARG A 401 -12.67 23.47 -34.35
CA ARG A 401 -11.79 23.72 -33.18
C ARG A 401 -12.50 23.59 -31.83
N LEU A 402 -11.80 23.09 -30.82
CA LEU A 402 -12.20 23.07 -29.41
C LEU A 402 -11.98 24.42 -28.73
N ASN A 403 -10.96 25.17 -29.15
CA ASN A 403 -10.54 26.46 -28.59
C ASN A 403 -10.28 26.43 -27.06
N PRO A 404 -9.45 25.50 -26.53
CA PRO A 404 -9.24 25.33 -25.09
C PRO A 404 -8.69 26.58 -24.39
N ASN A 405 -7.80 27.31 -25.06
CA ASN A 405 -7.12 28.47 -24.50
C ASN A 405 -7.85 29.80 -24.76
N LYS A 406 -8.99 29.78 -25.47
CA LYS A 406 -9.79 30.98 -25.68
C LYS A 406 -10.56 31.31 -24.40
N ASN A 407 -10.63 32.59 -24.05
CA ASN A 407 -11.50 33.05 -22.97
C ASN A 407 -12.96 32.68 -23.26
N ILE A 408 -13.62 32.11 -22.26
CA ILE A 408 -15.03 31.73 -22.39
C ILE A 408 -15.93 32.96 -22.30
N THR A 409 -17.00 33.00 -23.10
CA THR A 409 -18.00 34.07 -23.02
C THR A 409 -19.11 33.73 -22.01
N GLU A 410 -19.87 34.74 -21.57
CA GLU A 410 -20.99 34.51 -20.64
C GLU A 410 -22.02 33.51 -21.18
N SER A 411 -22.39 33.62 -22.48
CA SER A 411 -23.34 32.67 -23.10
C SER A 411 -22.78 31.24 -23.19
N GLN A 412 -21.49 31.10 -23.48
CA GLN A 412 -20.84 29.78 -23.56
C GLN A 412 -20.76 29.12 -22.19
N TRP A 413 -20.46 29.89 -21.14
CA TRP A 413 -20.40 29.36 -19.79
C TRP A 413 -21.78 28.95 -19.26
N LEU A 414 -22.81 29.78 -19.48
CA LEU A 414 -24.19 29.41 -19.16
C LEU A 414 -24.63 28.16 -19.91
N ALA A 415 -24.31 28.04 -21.20
CA ALA A 415 -24.62 26.84 -21.96
C ALA A 415 -23.97 25.59 -21.36
N MET A 416 -22.68 25.66 -20.99
CA MET A 416 -21.99 24.55 -20.35
C MET A 416 -22.63 24.14 -19.02
N LEU A 417 -22.86 25.10 -18.12
CA LEU A 417 -23.47 24.84 -16.82
C LEU A 417 -24.88 24.26 -16.94
N LEU A 418 -25.73 24.88 -17.77
CA LEU A 418 -27.16 24.56 -17.83
C LEU A 418 -27.46 23.33 -18.66
N ARG A 419 -26.62 22.99 -19.65
CA ARG A 419 -26.68 21.68 -20.32
C ARG A 419 -26.45 20.55 -19.34
N TYR A 420 -25.45 20.69 -18.46
CA TYR A 420 -25.14 19.65 -17.48
C TYR A 420 -26.16 19.57 -16.33
N ALA A 421 -26.51 20.72 -15.74
CA ALA A 421 -27.35 20.76 -14.56
C ALA A 421 -28.85 20.51 -14.87
N TYR A 422 -29.33 20.96 -16.03
CA TYR A 422 -30.76 21.01 -16.33
C TYR A 422 -31.13 20.48 -17.72
N ASP A 423 -30.21 19.78 -18.39
CA ASP A 423 -30.42 19.23 -19.74
C ASP A 423 -30.86 20.28 -20.78
N ALA A 424 -30.51 21.56 -20.54
CA ALA A 424 -30.94 22.68 -21.35
C ALA A 424 -30.41 22.58 -22.79
N LYS A 425 -31.19 23.06 -23.76
CA LYS A 425 -30.87 23.01 -25.19
C LYS A 425 -30.77 24.40 -25.80
N ASP A 426 -30.09 24.48 -26.93
CA ASP A 426 -30.00 25.72 -27.71
C ASP A 426 -31.40 26.16 -28.15
N SER A 427 -31.60 27.48 -28.20
CA SER A 427 -32.82 28.08 -28.76
C SER A 427 -32.84 27.93 -30.28
N ASN A 428 -34.03 27.68 -30.84
CA ASN A 428 -34.27 27.74 -32.28
C ASN A 428 -34.46 29.18 -32.81
N GLY A 429 -34.35 30.18 -31.93
CA GLY A 429 -34.50 31.60 -32.26
C GLY A 429 -33.26 32.23 -32.91
N ALA A 430 -33.28 33.57 -33.05
CA ALA A 430 -32.20 34.32 -33.69
C ALA A 430 -30.84 34.19 -32.96
N ASN A 431 -30.86 34.08 -31.63
CA ASN A 431 -29.68 33.75 -30.85
C ASN A 431 -29.84 32.36 -30.22
N TRP A 432 -28.88 31.49 -30.49
CA TRP A 432 -28.83 30.12 -29.94
C TRP A 432 -28.84 30.09 -28.40
N TYR A 433 -28.38 31.18 -27.75
CA TYR A 433 -28.22 31.23 -26.30
C TYR A 433 -29.44 31.75 -25.52
N ASP A 434 -30.52 32.19 -26.19
CA ASP A 434 -31.66 32.85 -25.52
C ASP A 434 -32.35 31.95 -24.46
N SER A 435 -32.38 30.64 -24.70
CA SER A 435 -32.93 29.65 -23.77
C SER A 435 -32.16 29.61 -22.45
N TYR A 436 -30.83 29.75 -22.49
CA TYR A 436 -29.97 29.72 -21.31
C TYR A 436 -30.17 30.94 -20.42
N TYR A 437 -30.37 32.12 -20.99
CA TYR A 437 -30.66 33.34 -20.20
C TYR A 437 -32.05 33.28 -19.58
N SER A 438 -33.03 32.75 -20.31
CA SER A 438 -34.39 32.54 -19.80
C SER A 438 -34.37 31.60 -18.59
N LEU A 439 -33.64 30.48 -18.69
CA LEU A 439 -33.48 29.53 -17.60
C LEU A 439 -32.64 30.09 -16.44
N ALA A 440 -31.58 30.84 -16.73
CA ALA A 440 -30.77 31.51 -15.71
C ALA A 440 -31.64 32.45 -14.86
N LYS A 441 -32.51 33.24 -15.50
CA LYS A 441 -33.48 34.09 -14.80
C LYS A 441 -34.44 33.25 -13.93
N GLN A 442 -34.97 32.15 -14.46
CA GLN A 442 -35.87 31.26 -13.72
C GLN A 442 -35.21 30.64 -12.48
N LYS A 443 -33.95 30.22 -12.60
CA LYS A 443 -33.16 29.59 -11.52
C LYS A 443 -32.47 30.62 -10.60
N GLY A 444 -32.67 31.91 -10.84
CA GLY A 444 -32.07 32.99 -10.05
C GLY A 444 -30.54 33.05 -10.15
N ILE A 445 -29.98 32.68 -11.31
CA ILE A 445 -28.55 32.78 -11.61
C ILE A 445 -28.27 34.20 -12.09
N SER A 446 -27.44 34.93 -11.35
CA SER A 446 -27.06 36.31 -11.69
C SER A 446 -26.15 36.34 -12.91
N VAL A 447 -26.53 37.09 -13.94
CA VAL A 447 -25.79 37.27 -15.21
C VAL A 447 -25.63 38.76 -15.53
N ALA A 448 -24.58 39.13 -16.26
CA ALA A 448 -24.32 40.50 -16.69
C ALA A 448 -25.14 40.90 -17.93
N ASN A 449 -25.74 39.93 -18.64
CA ASN A 449 -26.41 40.10 -19.94
C ASN A 449 -25.45 40.56 -21.04
N ALA A 450 -24.23 40.02 -21.04
CA ALA A 450 -23.17 40.34 -21.99
C ALA A 450 -22.73 39.06 -22.74
N PRO A 451 -23.58 38.48 -23.61
CA PRO A 451 -23.43 37.11 -24.09
C PRO A 451 -22.15 36.82 -24.87
N LYS A 452 -21.56 37.83 -25.51
CA LYS A 452 -20.37 37.68 -26.36
C LYS A 452 -19.08 38.12 -25.67
N GLU A 453 -19.18 38.73 -24.49
CA GLU A 453 -18.03 39.25 -23.75
C GLU A 453 -17.33 38.14 -22.96
N SER A 454 -16.02 38.28 -22.78
CA SER A 454 -15.23 37.35 -21.96
C SER A 454 -15.68 37.42 -20.51
N LEU A 455 -15.89 36.25 -19.90
CA LEU A 455 -16.39 36.17 -18.55
C LEU A 455 -15.24 36.26 -17.53
N ARG A 456 -15.48 37.01 -16.46
CA ARG A 456 -14.60 37.07 -15.30
C ARG A 456 -14.56 35.74 -14.57
N ARG A 457 -13.38 35.38 -14.06
CA ARG A 457 -13.15 34.15 -13.29
C ARG A 457 -13.98 34.11 -12.00
N GLY A 458 -14.19 35.26 -11.35
CA GLY A 458 -15.09 35.38 -10.20
C GLY A 458 -16.57 35.12 -10.54
N ALA A 459 -17.04 35.62 -11.69
CA ALA A 459 -18.40 35.34 -12.15
C ALA A 459 -18.61 33.86 -12.46
N VAL A 460 -17.60 33.19 -13.03
CA VAL A 460 -17.61 31.72 -13.20
C VAL A 460 -17.81 31.00 -11.87
N ALA A 461 -17.04 31.36 -10.84
CA ALA A 461 -17.16 30.76 -9.51
C ALA A 461 -18.57 30.95 -8.91
N LYS A 462 -19.10 32.18 -8.96
CA LYS A 462 -20.46 32.47 -8.45
C LYS A 462 -21.54 31.67 -9.16
N MET A 463 -21.51 31.63 -10.49
CA MET A 463 -22.50 30.89 -11.28
C MET A 463 -22.39 29.39 -11.03
N LEU A 464 -21.17 28.85 -10.94
CA LEU A 464 -20.91 27.45 -10.64
C LEU A 464 -21.48 27.08 -9.27
N MET A 465 -21.09 27.80 -8.21
CA MET A 465 -21.54 27.52 -6.85
C MET A 465 -23.06 27.67 -6.72
N LYS A 466 -23.67 28.68 -7.35
CA LYS A 466 -25.13 28.84 -7.39
C LYS A 466 -25.82 27.62 -7.99
N VAL A 467 -25.30 27.08 -9.10
CA VAL A 467 -25.88 25.90 -9.77
C VAL A 467 -25.70 24.63 -8.93
N TYR A 468 -24.60 24.49 -8.20
CA TYR A 468 -24.31 23.29 -7.42
C TYR A 468 -24.91 23.27 -6.02
N THR A 469 -25.21 24.44 -5.44
CA THR A 469 -25.68 24.54 -4.05
C THR A 469 -27.04 25.22 -3.90
N GLY A 470 -27.54 25.85 -4.96
CA GLY A 470 -28.75 26.67 -4.92
C GLY A 470 -28.61 28.00 -4.18
N GLN A 471 -27.47 28.24 -3.51
CA GLN A 471 -27.28 29.41 -2.65
C GLN A 471 -26.88 30.66 -3.43
N ASN A 472 -27.37 31.82 -2.99
CA ASN A 472 -26.93 33.11 -3.48
C ASN A 472 -25.87 33.66 -2.53
N VAL A 473 -24.62 33.71 -2.99
CA VAL A 473 -23.47 34.12 -2.18
C VAL A 473 -22.70 35.27 -2.83
N SER A 474 -21.81 35.88 -2.07
CA SER A 474 -20.79 36.81 -2.57
C SER A 474 -19.77 36.09 -3.47
N GLU A 475 -19.01 36.86 -4.24
CA GLU A 475 -17.92 36.30 -5.06
C GLU A 475 -16.86 35.62 -4.20
N GLN A 476 -16.55 36.19 -3.03
CA GLN A 476 -15.55 35.69 -2.11
C GLN A 476 -15.94 34.35 -1.50
N GLU A 477 -17.19 34.19 -1.08
CA GLU A 477 -17.72 32.91 -0.58
C GLU A 477 -17.70 31.83 -1.65
N ALA A 478 -18.08 32.15 -2.90
CA ALA A 478 -18.04 31.18 -4.00
C ALA A 478 -16.60 30.72 -4.31
N VAL A 479 -15.63 31.63 -4.25
CA VAL A 479 -14.20 31.30 -4.43
C VAL A 479 -13.69 30.42 -3.28
N GLN A 480 -14.07 30.75 -2.04
CA GLN A 480 -13.70 29.95 -0.88
C GLN A 480 -14.25 28.52 -1.00
N TRP A 481 -15.50 28.37 -1.41
CA TRP A 481 -16.11 27.06 -1.63
C TRP A 481 -15.34 26.20 -2.65
N LEU A 482 -14.82 26.80 -3.73
CA LEU A 482 -13.98 26.08 -4.68
C LEU A 482 -12.64 25.63 -4.07
N TYR A 483 -12.06 26.40 -3.16
CA TYR A 483 -10.84 26.02 -2.45
C TYR A 483 -11.07 24.92 -1.42
N ASP A 484 -12.17 25.01 -0.67
CA ASP A 484 -12.56 24.05 0.36
C ASP A 484 -12.86 22.67 -0.23
N ASN A 485 -13.40 22.64 -1.45
CA ASN A 485 -13.66 21.41 -2.21
C ASN A 485 -12.50 21.03 -3.15
N GLU A 486 -11.34 21.70 -3.07
CA GLU A 486 -10.15 21.43 -3.87
C GLU A 486 -10.36 21.46 -5.39
N ILE A 487 -11.30 22.28 -5.87
CA ILE A 487 -11.61 22.44 -7.29
C ILE A 487 -10.58 23.33 -7.98
N THR A 488 -9.89 24.18 -7.23
CA THR A 488 -8.87 25.11 -7.72
C THR A 488 -7.71 25.25 -6.75
N THR A 489 -6.51 25.46 -7.28
CA THR A 489 -5.31 25.84 -6.53
C THR A 489 -5.00 27.34 -6.65
N GLY A 490 -5.77 28.09 -7.45
CA GLY A 490 -5.51 29.48 -7.80
C GLY A 490 -4.84 29.62 -9.16
N VAL A 491 -4.27 30.79 -9.45
CA VAL A 491 -3.43 31.00 -10.64
C VAL A 491 -1.96 30.68 -10.39
N GLU A 492 -1.53 30.73 -9.11
CA GLU A 492 -0.18 30.36 -8.68
C GLU A 492 -0.28 29.32 -7.55
N PRO A 493 -0.12 28.02 -7.85
CA PRO A 493 -0.26 26.94 -6.86
C PRO A 493 0.73 27.01 -5.69
N SER A 494 1.85 27.71 -5.85
CA SER A 494 2.85 27.94 -4.79
C SER A 494 2.43 29.01 -3.77
N LYS A 495 1.38 29.79 -4.07
CA LYS A 495 0.82 30.80 -3.17
C LYS A 495 -0.35 30.23 -2.36
N GLY A 496 -0.68 30.89 -1.26
CA GLY A 496 -1.83 30.52 -0.43
C GLY A 496 -3.15 30.52 -1.20
N LYS A 497 -4.12 29.73 -0.71
CA LYS A 497 -5.50 29.66 -1.20
C LYS A 497 -6.27 30.93 -0.81
N THR A 498 -6.01 32.05 -1.50
CA THR A 498 -6.61 33.36 -1.20
C THR A 498 -7.50 33.86 -2.34
N TYR A 499 -8.41 34.78 -2.00
CA TYR A 499 -9.28 35.43 -3.00
C TYR A 499 -8.47 36.09 -4.12
N ASP A 500 -7.37 36.77 -3.80
CA ASP A 500 -6.52 37.41 -4.80
C ASP A 500 -5.77 36.39 -5.67
N ASN A 501 -5.28 35.29 -5.10
CA ASN A 501 -4.63 34.21 -5.87
C ASN A 501 -5.62 33.45 -6.76
N PHE A 502 -6.92 33.53 -6.52
CA PHE A 502 -7.91 33.05 -7.48
C PHE A 502 -8.00 33.92 -8.74
N ASN A 503 -7.53 35.18 -8.67
CA ASN A 503 -7.63 36.21 -9.70
C ASN A 503 -9.07 36.43 -10.23
N PRO A 504 -10.02 36.85 -9.36
CA PRO A 504 -11.43 36.98 -9.70
C PRO A 504 -11.74 38.03 -10.78
N ASN A 505 -10.89 39.06 -10.90
CA ASN A 505 -11.00 40.11 -11.91
C ASN A 505 -10.45 39.68 -13.28
N GLY A 506 -9.61 38.65 -13.33
CA GLY A 506 -9.09 38.09 -14.58
C GLY A 506 -10.17 37.35 -15.38
N THR A 507 -9.88 37.09 -16.65
CA THR A 507 -10.69 36.21 -17.50
C THR A 507 -10.30 34.75 -17.30
N ILE A 508 -11.17 33.83 -17.73
CA ILE A 508 -10.92 32.39 -17.65
C ILE A 508 -11.05 31.74 -19.03
N THR A 509 -10.12 30.82 -19.33
CA THR A 509 -10.14 30.03 -20.56
C THR A 509 -11.20 28.95 -20.49
N ARG A 510 -11.64 28.48 -21.66
CA ARG A 510 -12.58 27.36 -21.77
C ARG A 510 -12.06 26.10 -21.07
N ALA A 511 -10.76 25.81 -21.18
CA ALA A 511 -10.12 24.67 -20.53
C ALA A 511 -10.14 24.74 -19.00
N HIS A 512 -9.81 25.88 -18.41
CA HIS A 512 -9.93 26.03 -16.96
C HIS A 512 -11.38 25.92 -16.48
N ALA A 513 -12.33 26.49 -17.22
CA ALA A 513 -13.75 26.47 -16.86
C ALA A 513 -14.34 25.05 -16.84
N ILE A 514 -14.09 24.23 -17.88
CA ILE A 514 -14.53 22.83 -17.88
C ILE A 514 -13.80 22.00 -16.83
N THR A 515 -12.52 22.29 -16.56
CA THR A 515 -11.74 21.57 -15.54
C THR A 515 -12.36 21.74 -14.15
N PHE A 516 -12.93 22.91 -13.82
CA PHE A 516 -13.67 23.08 -12.56
C PHE A 516 -14.90 22.17 -12.48
N MET A 517 -15.67 22.06 -13.58
CA MET A 517 -16.82 21.16 -13.62
C MET A 517 -16.41 19.69 -13.54
N TYR A 518 -15.32 19.31 -14.22
CA TYR A 518 -14.81 17.94 -14.21
C TYR A 518 -14.32 17.52 -12.82
N ARG A 519 -13.58 18.38 -12.12
CA ARG A 519 -13.13 18.10 -10.73
C ARG A 519 -14.29 17.94 -9.75
N LEU A 520 -15.37 18.69 -9.94
CA LEU A 520 -16.59 18.51 -9.15
C LEU A 520 -17.19 17.12 -9.39
N PHE A 521 -17.25 16.69 -10.65
CA PHE A 521 -17.68 15.35 -11.03
C PHE A 521 -16.78 14.25 -10.43
N GLU A 522 -15.46 14.38 -10.51
CA GLU A 522 -14.50 13.41 -9.92
C GLU A 522 -14.68 13.28 -8.40
N LYS A 523 -15.08 14.36 -7.72
CA LYS A 523 -15.38 14.37 -6.28
C LYS A 523 -16.80 13.94 -5.93
N GLY A 524 -17.61 13.51 -6.91
CA GLY A 524 -19.01 13.12 -6.70
C GLY A 524 -19.93 14.28 -6.34
N ILE A 525 -19.51 15.53 -6.52
CA ILE A 525 -20.31 16.72 -6.24
C ILE A 525 -21.15 17.01 -7.48
N THR A 526 -22.48 16.97 -7.34
CA THR A 526 -23.42 17.10 -8.47
C THR A 526 -24.25 18.38 -8.40
N PRO A 527 -24.73 18.92 -9.55
CA PRO A 527 -25.61 20.08 -9.55
C PRO A 527 -26.91 19.85 -8.79
N GLN A 528 -27.43 20.90 -8.14
CA GLN A 528 -28.76 20.86 -7.53
C GLN A 528 -29.81 21.12 -8.63
N LYS A 529 -30.61 20.09 -8.97
CA LYS A 529 -31.62 20.15 -10.04
C LYS A 529 -32.89 20.92 -9.64
#